data_AF-A0A558GR47-F1
#
_entry.id   AF-A0A558GR47-F1
#
_cell.length_a   1.000
_cell.length_b   1.000
_cell.length_c   1.000
_cell.angle_alpha   90.00
_cell.angle_beta   90.00
_cell.angle_gamma   90.00
#
_symmetry.space_group_name_H-M   'P 1'
#
loop_
_entity.id
_entity.type
_entity.pdbx_description
1 polymer ?
#
loop_
_entity_poly.entity_id
_entity_poly.type
_entity_poly.pdbx_seq_one_letter_code
_entity_poly.pdbx_strand_id
1 'polypeptide(L)'
;MKKAPKRVLASLGALLLPLVLLFTASSPHSVTEAAWQRDEVVRGSFGTITIPPATLNGPCEYHPVFLGVGAYVRVFWKPPAGYPNLTDTVMDVHLVTAGSTVTTLQGYPGPSNTTGSPAGYTTDIPATLLGGLLGFNTQFNIDIFTSANGWRSTPVSVRANAGILAGIGGSCTNVA
;
A
#
# COMPACT_ATOMS: atom_id res chain seq x y z
N MET A 1 67.14 -64.80 37.90
CA MET A 1 65.72 -64.60 37.55
C MET A 1 65.04 -63.80 38.66
N LYS A 2 64.63 -62.55 38.39
CA LYS A 2 63.81 -61.72 39.30
C LYS A 2 62.66 -61.12 38.49
N LYS A 3 61.40 -61.42 38.86
CA LYS A 3 60.19 -60.90 38.22
C LYS A 3 59.87 -59.51 38.79
N ALA A 4 59.63 -58.54 37.92
CA ALA A 4 59.10 -57.22 38.28
C ALA A 4 57.54 -57.19 38.22
N PRO A 5 56.86 -56.32 39.00
CA PRO A 5 55.45 -56.47 39.35
C PRO A 5 54.48 -55.79 38.35
N LYS A 6 53.42 -56.52 37.98
CA LYS A 6 52.38 -56.21 36.98
C LYS A 6 51.33 -55.15 37.37
N ARG A 7 51.52 -54.33 38.41
CA ARG A 7 50.39 -53.56 38.99
C ARG A 7 50.20 -52.11 38.52
N VAL A 8 51.04 -51.57 37.64
CA VAL A 8 50.94 -50.15 37.24
C VAL A 8 50.16 -49.93 35.94
N LEU A 9 49.92 -50.96 35.12
CA LEU A 9 49.28 -50.78 33.80
C LEU A 9 47.74 -50.69 33.81
N ALA A 10 47.07 -50.92 34.95
CA ALA A 10 45.60 -51.01 34.98
C ALA A 10 44.89 -49.66 35.15
N SER A 11 45.59 -48.57 35.50
CA SER A 11 44.94 -47.28 35.83
C SER A 11 44.83 -46.29 34.67
N LEU A 12 45.53 -46.48 33.55
CA LEU A 12 45.41 -45.59 32.37
C LEU A 12 44.23 -45.93 31.45
N GLY A 13 43.71 -47.17 31.49
CA GLY A 13 42.62 -47.60 30.60
C GLY A 13 41.25 -47.05 30.97
N ALA A 14 41.03 -46.68 32.23
CA ALA A 14 39.71 -46.28 32.74
C ALA A 14 39.35 -44.81 32.44
N LEU A 15 40.32 -43.96 32.09
CA LEU A 15 40.07 -42.54 31.81
C LEU A 15 39.85 -42.22 30.32
N LEU A 16 40.22 -43.13 29.41
CA LEU A 16 40.10 -42.90 27.96
C LEU A 16 38.71 -43.25 27.41
N LEU A 17 37.97 -44.14 28.08
CA LEU A 17 36.64 -44.56 27.63
C LEU A 17 35.58 -43.44 27.63
N PRO A 18 35.45 -42.56 28.65
CA PRO A 18 34.45 -41.51 28.62
C PRO A 18 34.79 -40.38 27.62
N LEU A 19 36.07 -40.18 27.30
CA LEU A 19 36.49 -39.14 26.35
C LEU A 19 36.17 -39.52 24.90
N VAL A 20 36.30 -40.80 24.52
CA VAL A 20 35.93 -41.28 23.17
C VAL A 20 34.41 -41.25 22.94
N LEU A 21 33.60 -41.46 23.99
CA LEU A 21 32.14 -41.33 23.91
C LEU A 21 31.69 -39.87 23.71
N LEU A 22 32.42 -38.89 24.25
CA LEU A 22 32.09 -37.47 24.08
C LEU A 22 32.34 -36.96 22.65
N PHE A 23 33.29 -37.54 21.91
CA PHE A 23 33.60 -37.13 20.53
C PHE A 23 32.70 -37.77 19.45
N THR A 24 31.91 -38.80 19.78
CA THR A 24 31.01 -39.45 18.80
C THR A 24 29.59 -38.87 18.81
N ALA A 25 29.25 -38.00 19.76
CA ALA A 25 27.93 -37.36 19.84
C ALA A 25 27.80 -36.10 18.98
N SER A 26 28.88 -35.55 18.43
CA SER A 26 28.82 -34.41 17.50
C SER A 26 28.70 -34.92 16.07
N SER A 27 27.54 -35.47 15.72
CA SER A 27 27.19 -35.58 14.30
C SER A 27 27.11 -34.15 13.73
N PRO A 28 27.86 -33.81 12.67
CA PRO A 28 27.72 -32.51 12.03
C PRO A 28 26.25 -32.37 11.62
N HIS A 29 25.65 -31.23 11.94
CA HIS A 29 24.28 -30.93 11.53
C HIS A 29 24.21 -31.13 10.02
N SER A 30 23.34 -32.03 9.56
CA SER A 30 23.07 -32.16 8.15
C SER A 30 22.61 -30.80 7.68
N VAL A 31 23.44 -30.15 6.87
CA VAL A 31 23.07 -28.92 6.18
C VAL A 31 21.80 -29.29 5.44
N THR A 32 20.66 -28.77 5.87
CA THR A 32 19.43 -28.79 5.10
C THR A 32 19.68 -27.86 3.92
N GLU A 33 20.44 -28.33 2.93
CA GLU A 33 20.28 -27.85 1.58
C GLU A 33 18.80 -27.97 1.30
N ALA A 34 18.12 -26.84 1.13
CA ALA A 34 16.86 -26.78 0.43
C ALA A 34 17.15 -27.27 -0.98
N ALA A 35 17.24 -28.60 -1.13
CA ALA A 35 17.49 -29.25 -2.39
C ALA A 35 16.17 -29.09 -3.13
N TRP A 36 16.14 -28.13 -4.06
CA TRP A 36 15.08 -27.93 -5.04
C TRP A 36 15.06 -29.16 -5.98
N GLN A 37 14.74 -30.34 -5.44
CA GLN A 37 14.77 -31.62 -6.15
C GLN A 37 13.43 -31.98 -6.78
N ARG A 38 12.45 -31.07 -6.72
CA ARG A 38 11.23 -31.20 -7.49
C ARG A 38 11.13 -30.06 -8.48
N ASP A 39 11.29 -30.42 -9.75
CA ASP A 39 10.79 -29.61 -10.85
C ASP A 39 9.26 -29.63 -10.82
N GLU A 40 8.66 -28.81 -9.95
CA GLU A 40 7.23 -28.50 -10.03
C GLU A 40 7.02 -27.47 -11.15
N VAL A 41 6.75 -27.97 -12.35
CA VAL A 41 6.40 -27.12 -13.49
C VAL A 41 5.00 -26.57 -13.30
N VAL A 42 4.89 -25.39 -12.70
CA VAL A 42 3.63 -24.65 -12.62
C VAL A 42 3.41 -23.95 -13.97
N ARG A 43 2.35 -24.34 -14.69
CA ARG A 43 1.87 -23.60 -15.86
C ARG A 43 0.84 -22.58 -15.41
N GLY A 44 1.21 -21.31 -15.39
CA GLY A 44 0.29 -20.19 -15.24
C GLY A 44 0.04 -19.51 -16.59
N SER A 45 -1.18 -19.05 -16.82
CA SER A 45 -1.47 -18.11 -17.90
C SER A 45 -1.69 -16.72 -17.30
N PHE A 46 -0.98 -15.72 -17.80
CA PHE A 46 -1.26 -14.33 -17.47
C PHE A 46 -2.20 -13.77 -18.52
N GLY A 47 -3.36 -13.29 -18.07
CA GLY A 47 -4.25 -12.46 -18.88
C GLY A 47 -3.99 -10.99 -18.60
N THR A 48 -4.14 -10.15 -19.61
CA THR A 48 -4.28 -8.70 -19.40
C THR A 48 -5.75 -8.39 -19.19
N ILE A 49 -6.08 -7.81 -18.04
CA ILE A 49 -7.38 -7.16 -17.84
C ILE A 49 -7.20 -5.68 -18.10
N THR A 50 -7.99 -5.11 -19.00
CA THR A 50 -8.03 -3.66 -19.18
C THR A 50 -8.83 -3.08 -18.04
N ILE A 51 -8.18 -2.33 -17.17
CA ILE A 51 -8.84 -1.63 -16.08
C ILE A 51 -9.35 -0.29 -16.64
N PRO A 52 -10.67 -0.10 -16.75
CA PRO A 52 -11.21 1.15 -17.25
C PRO A 52 -10.87 2.30 -16.29
N PRO A 53 -10.53 3.49 -16.82
CA PRO A 53 -10.28 4.67 -15.99
C PRO A 53 -11.57 5.13 -15.30
N ALA A 54 -11.42 5.79 -14.15
CA ALA A 54 -12.53 6.55 -13.58
C ALA A 54 -12.85 7.73 -14.52
N THR A 55 -14.12 7.95 -14.78
CA THR A 55 -14.55 9.08 -15.61
C THR A 55 -14.95 10.24 -14.73
N LEU A 56 -14.29 11.38 -14.89
CA LEU A 56 -14.78 12.64 -14.33
C LEU A 56 -16.00 13.07 -15.14
N ASN A 57 -17.17 13.13 -14.50
CA ASN A 57 -18.45 13.40 -15.17
C ASN A 57 -18.92 14.85 -15.00
N GLY A 58 -18.05 15.74 -14.52
CA GLY A 58 -18.34 17.16 -14.37
C GLY A 58 -17.09 17.99 -14.11
N PRO A 59 -17.18 19.32 -14.21
CA PRO A 59 -16.13 20.21 -13.77
C PRO A 59 -15.98 20.10 -12.24
N CYS A 60 -14.75 20.05 -11.75
CA CYS A 60 -14.48 20.13 -10.32
C CYS A 60 -14.93 21.49 -9.76
N GLU A 61 -15.44 21.50 -8.52
CA GLU A 61 -15.88 22.72 -7.84
C GLU A 61 -15.08 22.96 -6.56
N TYR A 62 -14.72 24.21 -6.31
CA TYR A 62 -14.16 24.63 -5.04
C TYR A 62 -15.24 25.30 -4.19
N HIS A 63 -15.52 24.76 -3.02
CA HIS A 63 -16.51 25.28 -2.07
C HIS A 63 -15.80 25.95 -0.89
N PRO A 64 -15.70 27.30 -0.89
CA PRO A 64 -15.12 28.00 0.23
C PRO A 64 -16.07 28.01 1.41
N VAL A 65 -15.50 27.90 2.62
CA VAL A 65 -16.21 28.15 3.87
C VAL A 65 -15.60 29.37 4.53
N PHE A 66 -16.40 30.12 5.28
CA PHE A 66 -15.97 31.34 5.97
C PHE A 66 -14.70 31.07 6.80
N LEU A 67 -13.64 31.86 6.56
CA LEU A 67 -12.29 31.71 7.15
C LEU A 67 -11.48 30.47 6.74
N GLY A 68 -11.89 29.74 5.70
CA GLY A 68 -11.15 28.58 5.17
C GLY A 68 -11.23 27.31 6.04
N VAL A 69 -11.85 27.40 7.21
CA VAL A 69 -12.10 26.25 8.09
C VAL A 69 -13.28 25.46 7.52
N GLY A 70 -13.00 24.28 6.98
CA GLY A 70 -14.02 23.41 6.39
C GLY A 70 -14.28 23.64 4.90
N ALA A 71 -13.44 24.42 4.21
CA ALA A 71 -13.48 24.44 2.74
C ALA A 71 -13.28 23.02 2.18
N TYR A 72 -13.85 22.74 1.01
CA TYR A 72 -13.70 21.43 0.36
C TYR A 72 -13.69 21.58 -1.16
N VAL A 73 -13.09 20.59 -1.80
CA VAL A 73 -13.09 20.42 -3.25
C VAL A 73 -14.09 19.31 -3.57
N ARG A 74 -15.07 19.63 -4.40
CA ARG A 74 -16.08 18.70 -4.85
C ARG A 74 -15.68 18.14 -6.21
N VAL A 75 -15.54 16.82 -6.27
CA VAL A 75 -15.17 16.10 -7.49
C VAL A 75 -16.33 15.22 -7.92
N PHE A 76 -16.73 15.39 -9.17
CA PHE A 76 -17.76 14.58 -9.80
C PHE A 76 -17.09 13.46 -10.59
N TRP A 77 -17.44 12.23 -10.28
CA TRP A 77 -16.90 11.06 -10.95
C TRP A 77 -17.98 9.99 -11.16
N LYS A 78 -17.71 9.07 -12.09
CA LYS A 78 -18.58 7.94 -12.39
C LYS A 78 -17.74 6.67 -12.48
N PRO A 79 -18.19 5.55 -11.88
CA PRO A 79 -17.51 4.29 -12.05
C PRO A 79 -17.75 3.77 -13.47
N PRO A 80 -16.84 2.95 -13.99
CA PRO A 80 -17.04 2.26 -15.24
C PRO A 80 -18.19 1.24 -15.16
N ALA A 81 -18.76 0.91 -16.32
CA ALA A 81 -19.80 -0.10 -16.41
C ALA A 81 -19.32 -1.44 -15.81
N GLY A 82 -20.16 -2.05 -14.98
CA GLY A 82 -19.81 -3.28 -14.24
C GLY A 82 -19.37 -3.06 -12.79
N TYR A 83 -19.15 -1.82 -12.35
CA TYR A 83 -18.70 -1.50 -10.98
C TYR A 83 -19.61 -0.48 -10.26
N PRO A 84 -20.92 -0.75 -10.08
CA PRO A 84 -21.86 0.25 -9.57
C PRO A 84 -21.78 0.52 -8.06
N ASN A 85 -21.22 -0.39 -7.25
CA ASN A 85 -21.40 -0.35 -5.80
C ASN A 85 -20.37 0.51 -5.05
N LEU A 86 -20.87 1.39 -4.19
CA LEU A 86 -20.09 2.22 -3.27
C LEU A 86 -19.74 1.55 -1.94
N THR A 87 -20.39 0.44 -1.58
CA THR A 87 -20.33 -0.13 -0.22
C THR A 87 -18.92 -0.33 0.29
N ASP A 88 -17.96 -0.53 -0.62
CA ASP A 88 -16.56 -0.66 -0.29
C ASP A 88 -15.64 0.16 -1.21
N THR A 89 -16.09 1.35 -1.62
CA THR A 89 -15.26 2.27 -2.38
C THR A 89 -14.46 3.17 -1.44
N VAL A 90 -13.15 3.15 -1.61
CA VAL A 90 -12.16 3.97 -0.97
C VAL A 90 -11.60 4.92 -2.02
N MET A 91 -11.37 6.17 -1.64
CA MET A 91 -10.66 7.11 -2.49
C MET A 91 -9.29 7.35 -1.89
N ASP A 92 -8.26 7.25 -2.71
CA ASP A 92 -6.90 7.63 -2.35
C ASP A 92 -6.64 8.99 -3.02
N VAL A 93 -6.09 9.92 -2.24
CA VAL A 93 -5.80 11.29 -2.71
C VAL A 93 -4.31 11.54 -2.59
N HIS A 94 -3.71 11.84 -3.73
CA HIS A 94 -2.28 11.95 -3.92
C HIS A 94 -1.90 13.40 -4.19
N LEU A 95 -1.35 14.11 -3.21
CA LEU A 95 -0.84 15.47 -3.43
C LEU A 95 0.39 15.44 -4.35
N VAL A 96 0.36 16.25 -5.41
CA VAL A 96 1.44 16.37 -6.39
C VAL A 96 2.10 17.75 -6.23
N THR A 97 3.38 17.77 -5.89
CA THR A 97 4.17 19.00 -5.92
C THR A 97 5.43 18.79 -6.77
N ALA A 98 5.73 19.76 -7.64
CA ALA A 98 6.91 19.77 -8.51
C ALA A 98 7.20 18.45 -9.28
N GLY A 99 6.15 17.74 -9.72
CA GLY A 99 6.28 16.51 -10.51
C GLY A 99 6.42 15.22 -9.71
N SER A 100 6.34 15.27 -8.38
CA SER A 100 6.35 14.07 -7.52
C SER A 100 5.11 14.02 -6.63
N THR A 101 4.63 12.80 -6.38
CA THR A 101 3.62 12.54 -5.35
C THR A 101 4.27 12.73 -3.99
N VAL A 102 3.86 13.74 -3.24
CA VAL A 102 4.51 14.13 -1.98
C VAL A 102 3.78 13.58 -0.77
N THR A 103 2.47 13.40 -0.84
CA THR A 103 1.71 12.82 0.27
C THR A 103 0.49 12.10 -0.27
N THR A 104 0.30 10.85 0.17
CA THR A 104 -0.91 10.10 -0.11
C THR A 104 -1.76 10.08 1.15
N LEU A 105 -2.96 10.65 1.05
CA LEU A 105 -4.04 10.37 1.98
C LEU A 105 -4.69 9.06 1.53
N GLN A 106 -4.18 7.97 2.08
CA GLN A 106 -4.74 6.65 1.84
C GLN A 106 -6.01 6.44 2.66
N GLY A 107 -6.95 5.69 2.10
CA GLY A 107 -8.08 5.21 2.87
C GLY A 107 -9.11 6.30 3.14
N TYR A 108 -9.17 7.37 2.34
CA TYR A 108 -10.20 8.38 2.52
C TYR A 108 -11.56 7.69 2.35
N PRO A 109 -12.39 7.61 3.41
CA PRO A 109 -13.59 6.82 3.39
C PRO A 109 -14.54 7.43 2.37
N GLY A 110 -14.59 6.80 1.19
CA GLY A 110 -15.53 7.11 0.13
C GLY A 110 -16.96 7.26 0.67
N PRO A 111 -17.49 6.36 1.52
CA PRO A 111 -18.91 6.40 1.89
C PRO A 111 -19.32 7.59 2.75
N SER A 112 -18.42 8.16 3.55
CA SER A 112 -18.79 9.27 4.46
C SER A 112 -18.83 10.62 3.76
N ASN A 113 -18.07 10.78 2.67
CA ASN A 113 -17.93 12.05 1.95
C ASN A 113 -18.29 11.93 0.46
N THR A 114 -18.71 10.75 0.02
CA THR A 114 -19.22 10.50 -1.33
C THR A 114 -20.72 10.26 -1.26
N THR A 115 -21.45 11.03 -2.06
CA THR A 115 -22.89 10.86 -2.25
C THR A 115 -23.20 10.66 -3.72
N GLY A 116 -24.32 10.02 -4.06
CA GLY A 116 -24.76 9.86 -5.44
C GLY A 116 -25.26 8.46 -5.76
N SER A 117 -25.21 8.11 -7.04
CA SER A 117 -25.69 6.83 -7.57
C SER A 117 -24.74 6.30 -8.66
N PRO A 118 -24.92 5.07 -9.17
CA PRO A 118 -24.08 4.55 -10.26
C PRO A 118 -24.10 5.40 -11.54
N ALA A 119 -25.06 6.32 -11.67
CA ALA A 119 -25.10 7.29 -12.76
C ALA A 119 -24.06 8.42 -12.61
N GLY A 120 -23.62 8.70 -11.38
CA GLY A 120 -22.68 9.74 -11.02
C GLY A 120 -22.57 9.90 -9.49
N TYR A 121 -21.34 10.01 -9.03
CA TYR A 121 -20.96 10.24 -7.64
C TYR A 121 -20.28 11.59 -7.48
N THR A 122 -20.40 12.11 -6.28
CA THR A 122 -19.83 13.38 -5.86
C THR A 122 -19.06 13.12 -4.58
N THR A 123 -17.75 13.37 -4.59
CA THR A 123 -16.91 13.26 -3.40
C THR A 123 -16.43 14.64 -2.96
N ASP A 124 -16.66 14.96 -1.69
CA ASP A 124 -16.20 16.20 -1.07
C ASP A 124 -14.88 15.94 -0.35
N ILE A 125 -13.77 16.48 -0.86
CA ILE A 125 -12.44 16.33 -0.29
C ILE A 125 -12.12 17.60 0.51
N PRO A 126 -11.95 17.53 1.84
CA PRO A 126 -11.71 18.69 2.66
C PRO A 126 -10.36 19.32 2.31
N ALA A 127 -10.40 20.62 2.08
CA ALA A 127 -9.27 21.47 1.77
C ALA A 127 -8.21 21.46 2.89
N THR A 128 -8.62 21.18 4.13
CA THR A 128 -7.75 21.09 5.30
C THR A 128 -6.83 19.87 5.25
N LEU A 129 -7.28 18.75 4.69
CA LEU A 129 -6.47 17.54 4.51
C LEU A 129 -5.44 17.71 3.39
N LEU A 130 -5.73 18.57 2.41
CA LEU A 130 -4.81 18.93 1.34
C LEU A 130 -3.68 19.87 1.81
N GLY A 131 -3.54 19.99 3.13
CA GLY A 131 -2.61 20.85 3.83
C GLY A 131 -3.07 22.30 3.76
N GLY A 132 -2.77 23.10 4.78
CA GLY A 132 -2.82 24.57 4.70
C GLY A 132 -1.92 25.19 3.60
N LEU A 133 -1.48 24.39 2.62
CA LEU A 133 -0.71 24.67 1.42
C LEU A 133 -1.57 24.93 0.17
N LEU A 134 -2.91 24.74 0.20
CA LEU A 134 -3.79 25.16 -0.91
C LEU A 134 -3.71 26.67 -1.22
N GLY A 135 -2.98 27.43 -0.41
CA GLY A 135 -2.66 28.84 -0.64
C GLY A 135 -2.06 29.11 -2.03
N PHE A 136 -1.52 28.11 -2.74
CA PHE A 136 -0.99 28.31 -4.10
C PHE A 136 -1.18 27.09 -4.99
N ASN A 137 -2.25 27.08 -5.81
CA ASN A 137 -2.35 26.30 -7.04
C ASN A 137 -1.91 24.82 -6.93
N THR A 138 -2.49 24.10 -5.98
CA THR A 138 -2.12 22.71 -5.70
C THR A 138 -2.73 21.76 -6.73
N GLN A 139 -1.93 20.80 -7.15
CA GLN A 139 -2.38 19.69 -7.97
C GLN A 139 -2.42 18.43 -7.10
N PHE A 140 -3.44 17.62 -7.29
CA PHE A 140 -3.56 16.32 -6.65
C PHE A 140 -4.15 15.32 -7.63
N ASN A 141 -3.73 14.07 -7.49
CA ASN A 141 -4.28 12.95 -8.24
C ASN A 141 -5.25 12.19 -7.35
N ILE A 142 -6.28 11.65 -7.98
CA ILE A 142 -7.32 10.90 -7.29
C ILE A 142 -7.41 9.53 -7.93
N ASP A 143 -7.26 8.51 -7.13
CA ASP A 143 -7.51 7.13 -7.52
C ASP A 143 -8.62 6.54 -6.66
N ILE A 144 -9.48 5.78 -7.32
CA ILE A 144 -10.68 5.22 -6.71
C ILE A 144 -10.47 3.72 -6.66
N PHE A 145 -10.55 3.16 -5.46
CA PHE A 145 -10.41 1.73 -5.21
C PHE A 145 -11.73 1.16 -4.69
N THR A 146 -12.25 0.14 -5.35
CA THR A 146 -13.43 -0.60 -4.85
C THR A 146 -12.98 -1.96 -4.37
N SER A 147 -12.93 -2.15 -3.05
CA SER A 147 -12.40 -3.38 -2.45
C SER A 147 -13.28 -4.61 -2.74
N ALA A 148 -14.59 -4.41 -2.94
CA ALA A 148 -15.55 -5.46 -3.30
C ALA A 148 -15.15 -6.24 -4.56
N ASN A 149 -14.55 -5.56 -5.55
CA ASN A 149 -14.21 -6.16 -6.85
C ASN A 149 -12.71 -6.03 -7.19
N GLY A 150 -11.89 -5.53 -6.25
CA GLY A 150 -10.46 -5.28 -6.46
C GLY A 150 -10.13 -4.28 -7.58
N TRP A 151 -11.11 -3.47 -8.00
CA TRP A 151 -10.92 -2.50 -9.07
C TRP A 151 -10.23 -1.25 -8.53
N ARG A 152 -9.19 -0.78 -9.24
CA ARG A 152 -8.51 0.48 -8.94
C ARG A 152 -8.48 1.34 -10.20
N SER A 153 -9.02 2.54 -10.15
CA SER A 153 -9.00 3.44 -11.29
C SER A 153 -7.58 3.88 -11.63
N THR A 154 -7.37 4.25 -12.89
CA THR A 154 -6.23 5.11 -13.26
C THR A 154 -6.37 6.45 -12.52
N PRO A 155 -5.29 7.01 -11.96
CA PRO A 155 -5.38 8.29 -11.25
C PRO A 155 -5.80 9.41 -12.20
N VAL A 156 -6.74 10.23 -11.77
CA VAL A 156 -7.14 11.46 -12.49
C VAL A 156 -6.55 12.67 -11.80
N SER A 157 -6.03 13.62 -12.58
CA SER A 157 -5.39 14.82 -12.02
C SER A 157 -6.40 15.95 -11.88
N VAL A 158 -6.39 16.62 -10.73
CA VAL A 158 -7.22 17.77 -10.44
C VAL A 158 -6.33 18.88 -9.88
N ARG A 159 -6.61 20.12 -10.28
CA ARG A 159 -5.92 21.30 -9.80
C ARG A 159 -6.91 22.20 -9.10
N ALA A 160 -6.65 22.47 -7.83
CA ALA A 160 -7.46 23.35 -7.01
C ALA A 160 -6.63 24.53 -6.51
N ASN A 161 -7.27 25.69 -6.42
CA ASN A 161 -6.73 26.90 -5.83
C ASN A 161 -7.72 27.38 -4.78
N ALA A 162 -7.28 27.59 -3.55
CA ALA A 162 -8.16 28.03 -2.47
C ALA A 162 -8.56 29.52 -2.56
N GLY A 163 -7.92 30.29 -3.44
CA GLY A 163 -8.10 31.73 -3.51
C GLY A 163 -7.51 32.46 -2.30
N ILE A 164 -7.79 33.76 -2.23
CA ILE A 164 -7.46 34.62 -1.09
C ILE A 164 -8.49 34.39 0.03
N LEU A 165 -8.19 34.82 1.26
CA LEU A 165 -9.06 34.78 2.45
C LEU A 165 -10.57 34.84 2.11
N ALA A 166 -11.31 33.86 2.62
CA ALA A 166 -12.74 33.60 2.34
C ALA A 166 -13.08 33.09 0.91
N GLY A 167 -12.11 32.56 0.17
CA GLY A 167 -12.37 31.84 -1.09
C GLY A 167 -12.46 32.71 -2.33
N ILE A 168 -12.13 34.00 -2.21
CA ILE A 168 -12.16 34.92 -3.34
C ILE A 168 -11.05 34.51 -4.32
N GLY A 169 -11.45 34.13 -5.55
CA GLY A 169 -10.54 33.60 -6.56
C GLY A 169 -10.23 32.11 -6.43
N GLY A 170 -10.96 31.38 -5.58
CA GLY A 170 -10.88 29.93 -5.52
C GLY A 170 -11.35 29.30 -6.83
N SER A 171 -10.67 28.26 -7.29
CA SER A 171 -11.02 27.55 -8.52
C SER A 171 -10.65 26.08 -8.43
N CYS A 172 -11.37 25.24 -9.17
CA CYS A 172 -10.98 23.86 -9.38
C CYS A 172 -11.13 23.49 -10.85
N THR A 173 -10.16 22.74 -11.38
CA THR A 173 -10.12 22.32 -12.79
C THR A 173 -9.59 20.91 -12.91
N ASN A 174 -10.17 20.14 -13.82
CA ASN A 174 -9.67 18.82 -14.17
C ASN A 174 -8.43 18.99 -15.06
N VAL A 175 -7.33 18.33 -14.72
CA VAL A 175 -6.10 18.35 -15.50
C VAL A 175 -6.07 17.06 -16.31
N ALA A 176 -6.18 17.19 -17.64
CA ALA A 176 -6.15 16.07 -18.58
C ALA A 176 -4.75 15.46 -18.71
#